data_AF-U4LIQ5-F1
#
_entry.id   AF-U4LIQ5-F1
#
_cell.length_a   1.000
_cell.length_b   1.000
_cell.length_c   1.000
_cell.angle_alpha   90.00
_cell.angle_beta   90.00
_cell.angle_gamma   90.00
#
_symmetry.space_group_name_H-M   'P 1'
#
loop_
_entity.id
_entity.type
_entity.pdbx_description
1 polymer ?
#
loop_
_entity_poly.entity_id
_entity_poly.type
_entity_poly.pdbx_seq_one_letter_code
_entity_poly.pdbx_strand_id
1 'polypeptide(L)'
;MQAIRRSFAALAVRPSASVLAEVRTGAIVSAATQLLRFPVENRTFTSSAQQNSWLLPKSGDHGSTRKGRPRVPTGGSTRGTTVVWGDYGLRMCDHHRRVSALQLKNAEDTIRKKLRGMKYRLYMRVACNIPVYTKGNETRMGTGKGSMDFWACRLPTNRVIFELKGEIHEQIVRDAFRVAAGKMSGNYETIKRGDAPCIGATKLTPENVKKLLARKGAPIDPLNRYLAANPEAREAAEAAK
;
A
#
# COMPACT_ATOMS: atom_id res chain seq x y z
N MET A 1 -66.95 8.12 -15.80
CA MET A 1 -67.81 9.27 -16.15
C MET A 1 -69.23 8.74 -16.34
N GLN A 2 -70.31 9.42 -15.98
CA GLN A 2 -70.49 10.79 -15.47
C GLN A 2 -71.13 10.79 -14.06
N ALA A 3 -71.17 11.93 -13.37
CA ALA A 3 -71.54 12.03 -11.95
C ALA A 3 -73.03 12.39 -11.71
N ILE A 4 -73.55 12.04 -10.53
CA ILE A 4 -74.97 12.23 -10.13
C ILE A 4 -75.07 12.74 -8.69
N ARG A 5 -76.04 13.65 -8.46
CA ARG A 5 -76.48 14.27 -7.17
C ARG A 5 -75.45 15.24 -6.55
N ARG A 6 -75.76 16.55 -6.47
CA ARG A 6 -76.80 17.26 -5.66
C ARG A 6 -76.38 17.43 -4.20
N SER A 7 -75.86 18.62 -3.89
CA SER A 7 -75.66 19.14 -2.54
C SER A 7 -76.96 19.74 -1.97
N PHE A 8 -77.27 19.46 -0.71
CA PHE A 8 -78.24 20.22 0.11
C PHE A 8 -77.72 20.29 1.56
N ALA A 9 -78.19 21.28 2.33
CA ALA A 9 -77.56 21.70 3.57
C ALA A 9 -78.12 21.03 4.84
N ALA A 10 -77.34 21.09 5.93
CA ALA A 10 -77.82 21.01 7.31
C ALA A 10 -76.91 21.86 8.22
N LEU A 11 -77.50 22.58 9.18
CA LEU A 11 -76.82 23.39 10.20
C LEU A 11 -77.28 22.90 11.59
N ALA A 12 -76.36 22.68 12.52
CA ALA A 12 -76.65 22.30 13.91
C ALA A 12 -75.60 22.91 14.87
N VAL A 13 -75.97 23.14 16.13
CA VAL A 13 -75.36 24.22 16.96
C VAL A 13 -75.22 23.87 18.46
N ARG A 14 -73.99 23.97 19.01
CA ARG A 14 -73.63 24.13 20.46
C ARG A 14 -74.01 22.95 21.39
N PRO A 15 -73.73 22.95 22.73
CA PRO A 15 -73.02 23.90 23.64
C PRO A 15 -71.72 23.29 24.26
N SER A 16 -71.05 23.69 25.37
CA SER A 16 -71.12 24.76 26.42
C SER A 16 -69.76 24.84 27.19
N ALA A 17 -69.61 25.81 28.13
CA ALA A 17 -68.70 25.78 29.32
C ALA A 17 -67.16 25.88 29.07
N SER A 18 -66.46 26.98 29.44
CA SER A 18 -65.83 27.32 30.75
C SER A 18 -64.64 26.41 31.15
N VAL A 19 -63.49 26.89 31.66
CA VAL A 19 -63.28 27.67 32.91
C VAL A 19 -62.22 28.80 32.75
N LEU A 20 -62.13 29.71 33.74
CA LEU A 20 -61.30 30.92 33.84
C LEU A 20 -59.91 30.71 34.49
N ALA A 21 -58.92 31.54 34.12
CA ALA A 21 -57.84 32.16 34.94
C ALA A 21 -56.77 32.77 33.97
N GLU A 22 -56.20 33.99 34.08
CA GLU A 22 -55.64 34.77 35.20
C GLU A 22 -54.27 34.25 35.73
N VAL A 23 -53.23 35.06 35.99
CA VAL A 23 -52.98 36.50 35.66
C VAL A 23 -51.48 36.84 35.75
N ARG A 24 -50.95 37.73 34.87
CA ARG A 24 -49.65 38.46 34.97
C ARG A 24 -48.38 37.57 35.15
N THR A 25 -47.12 38.03 35.18
CA THR A 25 -46.45 39.29 34.76
C THR A 25 -45.09 38.89 34.16
N GLY A 26 -44.58 39.58 33.14
CA GLY A 26 -43.24 39.28 32.58
C GLY A 26 -42.10 39.95 33.35
N ALA A 27 -40.96 39.26 33.52
CA ALA A 27 -39.75 39.87 34.10
C ALA A 27 -38.44 39.14 33.70
N ILE A 28 -37.38 39.95 33.50
CA ILE A 28 -35.93 39.66 33.50
C ILE A 28 -35.35 38.72 32.42
N VAL A 29 -34.44 39.28 31.62
CA VAL A 29 -33.49 38.58 30.74
C VAL A 29 -32.32 38.03 31.56
N SER A 30 -31.94 36.77 31.37
CA SER A 30 -30.65 36.23 31.83
C SER A 30 -29.78 35.82 30.65
N ALA A 31 -28.67 36.52 30.45
CA ALA A 31 -27.71 36.23 29.38
C ALA A 31 -26.64 35.25 29.89
N ALA A 32 -26.82 33.96 29.59
CA ALA A 32 -25.87 32.89 29.94
C ALA A 32 -25.41 32.12 28.71
N THR A 33 -24.25 32.52 28.22
CA THR A 33 -23.38 31.86 27.21
C THR A 33 -23.53 30.34 27.10
N GLN A 34 -23.89 29.85 25.91
CA GLN A 34 -23.34 28.58 25.43
C GLN A 34 -23.16 28.57 23.91
N LEU A 35 -21.96 28.16 23.48
CA LEU A 35 -21.48 28.28 22.11
C LEU A 35 -21.88 27.06 21.26
N LEU A 36 -22.07 27.32 19.97
CA LEU A 36 -21.85 26.41 18.83
C LEU A 36 -21.83 24.91 19.17
N ARG A 37 -23.00 24.25 19.09
CA ARG A 37 -23.04 22.79 18.91
C ARG A 37 -22.48 22.45 17.53
N PHE A 38 -21.18 22.19 17.47
CA PHE A 38 -20.59 21.46 16.35
C PHE A 38 -21.32 20.12 16.20
N PRO A 39 -21.66 19.68 14.96
CA PRO A 39 -22.14 18.32 14.76
C PRO A 39 -20.99 17.37 15.13
N VAL A 40 -21.20 16.58 16.18
CA VAL A 40 -20.28 15.49 16.52
C VAL A 40 -20.26 14.54 15.32
N GLU A 41 -19.08 14.29 14.76
CA GLU A 41 -18.92 13.26 13.74
C GLU A 41 -19.38 11.92 14.32
N ASN A 42 -20.50 11.40 13.81
CA ASN A 42 -21.01 10.08 14.17
C ASN A 42 -20.00 9.03 13.70
N ARG A 43 -19.03 8.71 14.56
CA ARG A 43 -18.15 7.56 14.43
C ARG A 43 -19.01 6.30 14.44
N THR A 44 -19.34 5.82 13.26
CA THR A 44 -20.11 4.59 13.08
C THR A 44 -19.36 3.45 13.77
N PHE A 45 -20.01 2.85 14.77
CA PHE A 45 -19.41 1.83 15.62
C PHE A 45 -19.28 0.52 14.84
N THR A 46 -18.25 0.43 14.00
CA THR A 46 -17.93 -0.81 13.30
C THR A 46 -17.30 -1.78 14.31
N SER A 47 -18.01 -2.87 14.58
CA SER A 47 -17.59 -3.92 15.52
C SER A 47 -16.44 -4.78 14.98
N SER A 48 -16.10 -4.66 13.69
CA SER A 48 -14.95 -5.33 13.09
C SER A 48 -13.69 -4.48 13.25
N ALA A 49 -12.72 -5.01 14.00
CA ALA A 49 -11.40 -4.40 14.09
C ALA A 49 -10.75 -4.30 12.70
N GLN A 50 -10.21 -3.12 12.38
CA GLN A 50 -9.44 -2.86 11.16
C GLN A 50 -8.34 -3.91 11.00
N GLN A 51 -8.44 -4.75 9.98
CA GLN A 51 -7.52 -5.87 9.77
C GLN A 51 -6.14 -5.35 9.36
N ASN A 52 -5.17 -5.46 10.27
CA ASN A 52 -3.79 -5.00 10.05
C ASN A 52 -3.20 -5.67 8.80
N SER A 53 -2.83 -4.88 7.80
CA SER A 53 -2.38 -5.36 6.50
C SER A 53 -1.01 -4.78 6.14
N TRP A 54 -0.20 -5.53 5.40
CA TRP A 54 1.08 -5.05 4.86
C TRP A 54 0.92 -3.89 3.84
N LEU A 55 -0.31 -3.66 3.40
CA LEU A 55 -0.71 -2.61 2.44
C LEU A 55 -1.18 -1.31 3.10
N LEU A 56 -1.46 -1.29 4.41
CA LEU A 56 -1.90 -0.11 5.16
C LEU A 56 -1.16 -0.06 6.51
N PRO A 57 -0.40 0.99 6.85
CA PRO A 57 0.33 1.03 8.11
C PRO A 57 -0.62 1.18 9.30
N LYS A 58 -0.40 0.38 10.35
CA LYS A 58 -1.18 0.41 11.61
C LYS A 58 -1.30 1.81 12.24
N SER A 59 -0.33 2.68 12.00
CA SER A 59 -0.33 4.06 12.52
C SER A 59 -1.30 5.01 11.82
N GLY A 60 -1.95 4.59 10.73
CA GLY A 60 -2.70 5.49 9.86
C GLY A 60 -1.80 6.48 9.10
N ASP A 61 -2.43 7.54 8.58
CA ASP A 61 -1.75 8.67 7.94
C ASP A 61 -1.44 9.77 8.97
N HIS A 62 -0.20 10.25 8.96
CA HIS A 62 0.29 11.34 9.84
C HIS A 62 0.19 12.72 9.18
N GLY A 63 -0.50 12.81 8.04
CA GLY A 63 -0.64 14.04 7.30
C GLY A 63 0.56 14.34 6.40
N SER A 64 0.67 15.62 6.03
CA SER A 64 1.18 16.05 4.72
C SER A 64 2.61 15.63 4.33
N THR A 65 2.76 14.38 3.91
CA THR A 65 4.05 13.81 3.48
C THR A 65 4.46 14.32 2.09
N ARG A 66 5.76 14.62 1.91
CA ARG A 66 6.36 15.05 0.62
C ARG A 66 6.58 13.85 -0.32
N LYS A 67 6.46 14.07 -1.64
CA LYS A 67 6.58 13.03 -2.70
C LYS A 67 7.86 12.18 -2.58
N GLY A 68 9.01 12.82 -2.36
CA GLY A 68 10.33 12.18 -2.24
C GLY A 68 10.78 11.47 -3.52
N ARG A 69 11.71 10.53 -3.39
CA ARG A 69 12.18 9.59 -4.45
C ARG A 69 12.45 8.20 -3.83
N PRO A 70 12.37 7.10 -4.59
CA PRO A 70 12.90 5.81 -4.16
C PRO A 70 14.43 5.86 -3.97
N ARG A 71 14.99 4.94 -3.19
CA ARG A 71 16.44 4.89 -2.92
C ARG A 71 17.21 4.30 -4.11
N VAL A 72 18.31 4.94 -4.50
CA VAL A 72 19.31 4.37 -5.42
C VAL A 72 20.54 3.99 -4.59
N PRO A 73 20.97 2.71 -4.58
CA PRO A 73 22.04 2.24 -3.68
C PRO A 73 23.44 2.40 -4.31
N THR A 74 23.90 3.65 -4.51
CA THR A 74 25.21 3.95 -5.14
C THR A 74 26.38 3.26 -4.42
N GLY A 75 26.41 3.27 -3.09
CA GLY A 75 27.41 2.58 -2.27
C GLY A 75 27.16 1.06 -2.13
N GLY A 76 27.01 0.33 -3.24
CA GLY A 76 27.08 -1.14 -3.27
C GLY A 76 26.10 -1.94 -2.41
N SER A 77 24.96 -1.37 -2.00
CA SER A 77 24.15 -2.01 -0.95
C SER A 77 23.25 -3.15 -1.50
N THR A 78 23.60 -4.39 -1.21
CA THR A 78 22.88 -5.63 -1.60
C THR A 78 21.57 -5.90 -0.82
N ARG A 79 21.21 -5.05 0.16
CA ARG A 79 20.15 -5.33 1.15
C ARG A 79 18.76 -5.57 0.53
N GLY A 80 18.32 -6.83 0.59
CA GLY A 80 17.01 -7.26 0.07
C GLY A 80 16.98 -7.53 -1.43
N THR A 81 18.14 -7.82 -2.03
CA THR A 81 18.26 -8.31 -3.41
C THR A 81 18.23 -9.84 -3.51
N THR A 82 18.28 -10.54 -2.38
CA THR A 82 18.24 -12.01 -2.25
C THR A 82 16.96 -12.50 -1.58
N VAL A 83 16.59 -13.75 -1.88
CA VAL A 83 15.55 -14.51 -1.17
C VAL A 83 16.04 -14.82 0.26
N VAL A 84 15.17 -14.75 1.27
CA VAL A 84 15.56 -14.98 2.69
C VAL A 84 14.65 -15.98 3.43
N TRP A 85 13.34 -15.97 3.18
CA TRP A 85 12.36 -16.81 3.87
C TRP A 85 11.77 -17.90 2.96
N GLY A 86 11.53 -17.56 1.69
CA GLY A 86 11.07 -18.49 0.66
C GLY A 86 12.20 -19.26 -0.03
N ASP A 87 11.79 -20.14 -0.95
CA ASP A 87 12.66 -20.95 -1.79
C ASP A 87 12.77 -20.32 -3.20
N TYR A 88 11.74 -19.57 -3.60
CA TYR A 88 11.70 -18.72 -4.78
C TYR A 88 11.29 -17.28 -4.41
N GLY A 89 11.61 -16.30 -5.24
CA GLY A 89 11.17 -14.91 -5.08
C GLY A 89 10.96 -14.15 -6.39
N LEU A 90 10.22 -13.04 -6.32
CA LEU A 90 9.98 -12.13 -7.43
C LEU A 90 10.76 -10.82 -7.19
N ARG A 91 11.77 -10.57 -8.04
CA ARG A 91 12.72 -9.44 -7.94
C ARG A 91 12.48 -8.42 -9.06
N MET A 92 12.51 -7.13 -8.75
CA MET A 92 12.36 -6.07 -9.76
C MET A 92 13.68 -5.83 -10.49
N CYS A 93 13.83 -6.33 -11.71
CA CYS A 93 15.04 -6.13 -12.53
C CYS A 93 15.12 -4.72 -13.15
N ASP A 94 14.00 -4.01 -13.20
CA ASP A 94 13.83 -2.68 -13.79
C ASP A 94 14.30 -1.51 -12.88
N HIS A 95 14.21 -0.28 -13.40
CA HIS A 95 14.45 0.96 -12.68
C HIS A 95 13.57 1.12 -11.44
N HIS A 96 14.15 1.77 -10.42
CA HIS A 96 13.51 2.10 -9.15
C HIS A 96 12.19 2.90 -9.34
N ARG A 97 11.16 2.60 -8.55
CA ARG A 97 9.82 3.20 -8.72
C ARG A 97 8.99 3.27 -7.45
N ARG A 98 7.81 3.88 -7.55
CA ARG A 98 6.75 3.77 -6.54
C ARG A 98 5.71 2.78 -7.07
N VAL A 99 5.39 1.74 -6.30
CA VAL A 99 4.33 0.78 -6.62
C VAL A 99 3.17 1.02 -5.66
N SER A 100 1.94 1.04 -6.16
CA SER A 100 0.74 1.27 -5.34
C SER A 100 0.32 0.00 -4.60
N ALA A 101 -0.39 0.16 -3.48
CA ALA A 101 -0.98 -0.94 -2.74
C ALA A 101 -1.91 -1.80 -3.60
N LEU A 102 -2.65 -1.18 -4.54
CA LEU A 102 -3.53 -1.90 -5.48
C LEU A 102 -2.73 -2.79 -6.46
N GLN A 103 -1.62 -2.31 -7.02
CA GLN A 103 -0.76 -3.13 -7.88
C GLN A 103 -0.18 -4.34 -7.13
N LEU A 104 0.26 -4.12 -5.89
CA LEU A 104 0.78 -5.16 -5.01
C LEU A 104 -0.31 -6.17 -4.60
N LYS A 105 -1.53 -5.71 -4.31
CA LYS A 105 -2.68 -6.56 -4.00
C LYS A 105 -3.11 -7.41 -5.20
N ASN A 106 -3.18 -6.81 -6.39
CA ASN A 106 -3.49 -7.52 -7.63
C ASN A 106 -2.47 -8.61 -7.94
N ALA A 107 -1.18 -8.38 -7.62
CA ALA A 107 -0.13 -9.39 -7.74
C ALA A 107 -0.27 -10.51 -6.69
N GLU A 108 -0.47 -10.17 -5.42
CA GLU A 108 -0.73 -11.11 -4.31
C GLU A 108 -1.89 -12.06 -4.65
N ASP A 109 -3.02 -11.53 -5.11
CA ASP A 109 -4.21 -12.31 -5.44
C ASP A 109 -4.06 -13.07 -6.77
N THR A 110 -3.25 -12.58 -7.72
CA THR A 110 -2.89 -13.32 -8.93
C THR A 110 -2.07 -14.57 -8.58
N ILE A 111 -1.07 -14.45 -7.71
CA ILE A 111 -0.27 -15.58 -7.22
C ILE A 111 -1.18 -16.57 -6.49
N ARG A 112 -2.03 -16.10 -5.57
CA ARG A 112 -2.97 -16.97 -4.84
C ARG A 112 -3.97 -17.68 -5.74
N LYS A 113 -4.48 -17.01 -6.78
CA LYS A 113 -5.40 -17.62 -7.76
C LYS A 113 -4.71 -18.70 -8.60
N LYS A 114 -3.44 -18.48 -8.98
CA LYS A 114 -2.64 -19.45 -9.76
C LYS A 114 -2.18 -20.67 -8.95
N LEU A 115 -1.90 -20.49 -7.66
CA LEU A 115 -1.44 -21.58 -6.77
C LEU A 115 -2.58 -22.18 -5.92
N ARG A 116 -3.85 -21.92 -6.26
CA ARG A 116 -5.02 -22.41 -5.51
C ARG A 116 -5.00 -23.95 -5.42
N GLY A 117 -5.10 -24.48 -4.20
CA GLY A 117 -5.07 -25.92 -3.91
C GLY A 117 -3.68 -26.48 -3.60
N MET A 118 -2.60 -25.73 -3.85
CA MET A 118 -1.23 -26.15 -3.53
C MET A 118 -0.85 -25.78 -2.08
N LYS A 119 0.09 -26.51 -1.48
CA LYS A 119 0.63 -26.23 -0.14
C LYS A 119 1.80 -25.23 -0.22
N TYR A 120 1.53 -23.95 0.04
CA TYR A 120 2.56 -22.91 0.06
C TYR A 120 2.36 -21.85 1.13
N ARG A 121 3.41 -21.06 1.38
CA ARG A 121 3.38 -19.81 2.15
C ARG A 121 3.96 -18.71 1.27
N LEU A 122 3.18 -17.63 1.10
CA LEU A 122 3.60 -16.41 0.41
C LEU A 122 4.04 -15.38 1.46
N TYR A 123 5.23 -14.81 1.28
CA TYR A 123 5.79 -13.77 2.12
C TYR A 123 5.94 -12.46 1.36
N MET A 124 5.77 -11.34 2.05
CA MET A 124 5.87 -9.99 1.50
C MET A 124 7.10 -9.29 2.09
N ARG A 125 8.10 -9.00 1.24
CA ARG A 125 9.42 -8.40 1.60
C ARG A 125 9.40 -6.87 1.68
N VAL A 126 8.27 -6.27 1.37
CA VAL A 126 8.02 -4.83 1.26
C VAL A 126 6.65 -4.50 1.88
N ALA A 127 6.45 -3.25 2.29
CA ALA A 127 5.19 -2.77 2.87
C ALA A 127 4.86 -1.38 2.33
N CYS A 128 3.57 -1.06 2.21
CA CYS A 128 3.11 0.24 1.74
C CYS A 128 3.04 1.23 2.91
N ASN A 129 4.11 1.98 3.10
CA ASN A 129 4.30 2.88 4.26
C ASN A 129 4.31 4.37 3.90
N ILE A 130 3.96 4.73 2.66
CA ILE A 130 4.00 6.13 2.17
C ILE A 130 2.62 6.52 1.66
N PRO A 131 1.99 7.55 2.25
CA PRO A 131 0.73 8.07 1.74
C PRO A 131 0.97 8.80 0.40
N VAL A 132 0.08 8.59 -0.56
CA VAL A 132 0.05 9.31 -1.84
C VAL A 132 -1.14 10.25 -1.82
N TYR A 133 -0.86 11.53 -1.99
CA TYR A 133 -1.88 12.56 -2.11
C TYR A 133 -1.98 13.00 -3.56
N THR A 134 -3.21 13.14 -4.03
CA THR A 134 -3.54 13.54 -5.39
C THR A 134 -4.51 14.72 -5.30
N LYS A 135 -4.28 15.76 -6.12
CA LYS A 135 -5.27 16.83 -6.30
C LYS A 135 -6.11 16.47 -7.52
N GLY A 136 -7.42 16.68 -7.46
CA GLY A 136 -8.32 16.34 -8.56
C GLY A 136 -7.95 17.08 -9.85
N ASN A 137 -8.04 16.39 -10.98
CA ASN A 137 -7.58 16.86 -12.29
C ASN A 137 -8.39 18.06 -12.81
N GLU A 138 -9.62 18.22 -12.32
CA GLU A 138 -10.49 19.37 -12.54
C GLU A 138 -10.02 20.65 -11.83
N THR A 139 -9.14 20.55 -10.82
CA THR A 139 -8.68 21.71 -10.05
C THR A 139 -7.41 22.33 -10.63
N ARG A 140 -7.38 23.67 -10.69
CA ARG A 140 -6.19 24.41 -11.12
C ARG A 140 -5.02 24.27 -10.12
N MET A 141 -3.81 24.54 -10.57
CA MET A 141 -2.60 24.58 -9.74
C MET A 141 -2.71 25.64 -8.63
N GLY A 142 -2.04 25.39 -7.49
CA GLY A 142 -2.18 26.21 -6.28
C GLY A 142 -3.17 25.61 -5.28
N THR A 143 -3.70 26.45 -4.37
CA THR A 143 -4.68 26.06 -3.33
C THR A 143 -4.22 24.89 -2.43
N GLY A 144 -2.95 24.91 -2.02
CA GLY A 144 -2.41 23.91 -1.10
C GLY A 144 -2.21 22.53 -1.74
N LYS A 145 -2.69 21.48 -1.06
CA LYS A 145 -2.45 20.06 -1.41
C LYS A 145 -3.77 19.29 -1.42
N GLY A 146 -3.90 18.33 -2.33
CA GLY A 146 -5.05 17.43 -2.40
C GLY A 146 -5.11 16.41 -1.26
N SER A 147 -6.22 15.66 -1.24
CA SER A 147 -6.53 14.60 -0.27
C SER A 147 -5.62 13.37 -0.43
N MET A 148 -5.66 12.50 0.58
CA MET A 148 -5.02 11.18 0.55
C MET A 148 -5.80 10.24 -0.39
N ASP A 149 -5.08 9.56 -1.26
CA ASP A 149 -5.60 8.79 -2.41
C ASP A 149 -5.30 7.29 -2.24
N PHE A 150 -4.01 6.91 -2.19
CA PHE A 150 -3.61 5.52 -1.94
C PHE A 150 -2.29 5.38 -1.18
N TRP A 151 -2.07 4.21 -0.59
CA TRP A 151 -0.78 3.83 0.01
C TRP A 151 0.18 3.26 -1.05
N ALA A 152 1.47 3.57 -0.95
CA ALA A 152 2.50 3.09 -1.87
C ALA A 152 3.79 2.66 -1.16
N CYS A 153 4.57 1.83 -1.85
CA CYS A 153 5.94 1.48 -1.47
C CYS A 153 6.97 2.14 -2.41
N ARG A 154 8.14 2.52 -1.89
CA ARG A 154 9.31 2.95 -2.69
C ARG A 154 10.23 1.75 -2.92
N LEU A 155 10.27 1.22 -4.13
CA LEU A 155 11.12 0.09 -4.50
C LEU A 155 12.45 0.56 -5.10
N PRO A 156 13.60 0.21 -4.50
CA PRO A 156 14.89 0.31 -5.18
C PRO A 156 15.02 -0.80 -6.24
N THR A 157 15.84 -0.58 -7.27
CA THR A 157 16.18 -1.61 -8.27
C THR A 157 16.73 -2.88 -7.61
N ASN A 158 16.41 -4.03 -8.21
CA ASN A 158 16.73 -5.37 -7.74
C ASN A 158 16.19 -5.73 -6.33
N ARG A 159 15.16 -5.02 -5.83
CA ARG A 159 14.46 -5.43 -4.61
C ARG A 159 13.56 -6.65 -4.86
N VAL A 160 13.61 -7.62 -3.94
CA VAL A 160 12.61 -8.71 -3.87
C VAL A 160 11.31 -8.17 -3.26
N ILE A 161 10.17 -8.48 -3.88
CA ILE A 161 8.82 -8.08 -3.41
C ILE A 161 8.13 -9.23 -2.69
N PHE A 162 8.00 -10.37 -3.38
CA PHE A 162 7.34 -11.57 -2.88
C PHE A 162 8.34 -12.72 -2.79
N GLU A 163 8.09 -13.62 -1.85
CA GLU A 163 8.77 -14.91 -1.76
C GLU A 163 7.78 -16.04 -1.54
N LEU A 164 8.06 -17.19 -2.12
CA LEU A 164 7.24 -18.39 -2.02
C LEU A 164 8.04 -19.49 -1.33
N LYS A 165 7.50 -20.06 -0.25
CA LYS A 165 7.99 -21.32 0.34
C LYS A 165 6.95 -22.42 0.10
N GLY A 166 7.37 -23.59 -0.37
CA GLY A 166 6.45 -24.72 -0.53
C GLY A 166 6.87 -25.73 -1.59
N GLU A 167 6.25 -26.90 -1.52
CA GLU A 167 6.46 -28.03 -2.42
C GLU A 167 5.70 -27.78 -3.74
N ILE A 168 6.29 -26.94 -4.59
CA ILE A 168 5.73 -26.56 -5.90
C ILE A 168 6.83 -26.61 -6.95
N HIS A 169 6.55 -27.27 -8.07
CA HIS A 169 7.46 -27.38 -9.20
C HIS A 169 7.80 -26.00 -9.79
N GLU A 170 9.08 -25.75 -10.08
CA GLU A 170 9.60 -24.43 -10.47
C GLU A 170 8.84 -23.78 -11.62
N GLN A 171 8.45 -24.55 -12.64
CA GLN A 171 7.72 -24.03 -13.81
C GLN A 171 6.38 -23.39 -13.43
N ILE A 172 5.68 -23.94 -12.43
CA ILE A 172 4.41 -23.40 -11.92
C ILE A 172 4.66 -22.08 -11.18
N VAL A 173 5.74 -22.00 -10.39
CA VAL A 173 6.15 -20.78 -9.69
C VAL A 173 6.53 -19.68 -10.68
N ARG A 174 7.33 -20.02 -11.71
CA ARG A 174 7.69 -19.12 -12.80
C ARG A 174 6.45 -18.58 -13.52
N ASP A 175 5.45 -19.41 -13.81
CA ASP A 175 4.20 -18.93 -14.45
C ASP A 175 3.38 -18.02 -13.53
N ALA A 176 3.17 -18.42 -12.26
CA ALA A 176 2.43 -17.61 -11.29
C ALA A 176 3.07 -16.22 -11.10
N PHE A 177 4.40 -16.17 -10.98
CA PHE A 177 5.16 -14.93 -10.90
C PHE A 177 5.17 -14.13 -12.20
N ARG A 178 5.23 -14.78 -13.37
CA ARG A 178 5.12 -14.12 -14.70
C ARG A 178 3.79 -13.39 -14.87
N VAL A 179 2.68 -14.03 -14.52
CA VAL A 179 1.35 -13.40 -14.61
C VAL A 179 1.20 -12.30 -13.56
N ALA A 180 1.75 -12.46 -12.35
CA ALA A 180 1.74 -11.44 -11.31
C ALA A 180 2.60 -10.21 -11.64
N ALA A 181 3.77 -10.41 -12.29
CA ALA A 181 4.61 -9.33 -12.80
C ALA A 181 3.84 -8.45 -13.79
N GLY A 182 3.09 -9.06 -14.72
CA GLY A 182 2.19 -8.36 -15.66
C GLY A 182 0.99 -7.64 -15.04
N LYS A 183 0.83 -7.67 -13.70
CA LYS A 183 -0.15 -6.85 -12.95
C LYS A 183 0.49 -5.71 -12.15
N MET A 184 1.81 -5.63 -12.13
CA MET A 184 2.58 -4.55 -11.49
C MET A 184 3.22 -3.64 -12.54
N SER A 185 3.70 -2.47 -12.10
CA SER A 185 4.43 -1.56 -12.99
C SER A 185 5.91 -1.95 -13.10
N GLY A 186 6.42 -2.12 -14.32
CA GLY A 186 7.83 -2.44 -14.61
C GLY A 186 8.15 -3.91 -14.79
N ASN A 187 9.41 -4.20 -15.09
CA ASN A 187 9.89 -5.56 -15.34
C ASN A 187 10.38 -6.26 -14.06
N TYR A 188 10.11 -7.56 -13.99
CA TYR A 188 10.43 -8.43 -12.85
C TYR A 188 11.03 -9.76 -13.33
N GLU A 189 11.92 -10.34 -12.54
CA GLU A 189 12.52 -11.66 -12.74
C GLU A 189 12.17 -12.60 -11.57
N THR A 190 12.02 -13.89 -11.89
CA THR A 190 11.97 -14.95 -10.86
C THR A 190 13.40 -15.29 -10.44
N ILE A 191 13.62 -15.43 -9.13
CA ILE A 191 14.90 -15.83 -8.54
C ILE A 191 14.69 -17.02 -7.59
N LYS A 192 15.76 -17.81 -7.39
CA LYS A 192 15.84 -18.89 -6.38
C LYS A 192 16.52 -18.41 -5.10
N ARG A 193 16.33 -19.15 -4.02
CA ARG A 193 17.27 -19.16 -2.90
C ARG A 193 18.64 -19.68 -3.40
N GLY A 194 19.72 -18.99 -3.00
CA GLY A 194 21.07 -19.25 -3.50
C GLY A 194 21.49 -18.36 -4.67
N ASP A 195 20.55 -17.75 -5.40
CA ASP A 195 20.89 -16.81 -6.49
C ASP A 195 21.69 -15.62 -5.96
N ALA A 196 22.70 -15.21 -6.74
CA ALA A 196 23.59 -14.12 -6.38
C ALA A 196 22.84 -12.79 -6.08
N PRO A 197 23.32 -12.02 -5.08
CA PRO A 197 22.82 -10.67 -4.83
C PRO A 197 23.12 -9.74 -6.01
N CYS A 198 22.47 -8.57 -6.00
CA CYS A 198 22.75 -7.51 -6.96
C CYS A 198 23.39 -6.28 -6.29
N ILE A 199 24.36 -5.67 -6.97
CA ILE A 199 24.84 -4.31 -6.70
C ILE A 199 24.39 -3.41 -7.86
N GLY A 200 23.50 -2.47 -7.57
CA GLY A 200 22.85 -1.66 -8.61
C GLY A 200 22.08 -2.56 -9.59
N ALA A 201 22.52 -2.59 -10.85
CA ALA A 201 22.00 -3.48 -11.89
C ALA A 201 22.78 -4.82 -12.02
N THR A 202 24.00 -4.91 -11.46
CA THR A 202 24.92 -6.03 -11.68
C THR A 202 24.68 -7.18 -10.70
N LYS A 203 24.45 -8.39 -11.21
CA LYS A 203 24.43 -9.63 -10.41
C LYS A 203 25.85 -10.06 -10.04
N LEU A 204 26.10 -10.45 -8.79
CA LEU A 204 27.43 -10.82 -8.29
C LEU A 204 27.78 -12.28 -8.66
N THR A 205 27.98 -12.54 -9.94
CA THR A 205 28.74 -13.72 -10.39
C THR A 205 30.25 -13.47 -10.21
N PRO A 206 31.12 -14.49 -10.09
CA PRO A 206 32.56 -14.28 -9.87
C PRO A 206 33.22 -13.38 -10.93
N GLU A 207 32.88 -13.55 -12.20
CA GLU A 207 33.30 -12.65 -13.28
C GLU A 207 32.91 -11.18 -13.03
N ASN A 208 31.66 -10.95 -12.61
CA ASN A 208 31.16 -9.61 -12.36
C ASN A 208 31.76 -9.00 -11.10
N VAL A 209 32.13 -9.81 -10.11
CA VAL A 209 32.93 -9.37 -8.96
C VAL A 209 34.31 -8.90 -9.42
N LYS A 210 35.02 -9.67 -10.26
CA LYS A 210 36.31 -9.24 -10.86
C LYS A 210 36.16 -7.92 -11.65
N LYS A 211 35.13 -7.82 -12.51
CA LYS A 211 34.82 -6.61 -13.29
C LYS A 211 34.43 -5.40 -12.41
N LEU A 212 33.79 -5.62 -11.25
CA LEU A 212 33.46 -4.57 -10.28
C LEU A 212 34.68 -4.12 -9.47
N LEU A 213 35.56 -5.04 -9.04
CA LEU A 213 36.79 -4.71 -8.31
C LEU A 213 37.77 -3.88 -9.15
N ALA A 214 37.89 -4.19 -10.45
CA ALA A 214 38.75 -3.46 -11.38
C ALA A 214 38.29 -2.02 -11.69
N ARG A 215 37.07 -1.62 -11.28
CA ARG A 215 36.51 -0.31 -11.59
C ARG A 215 36.94 0.76 -10.58
N LYS A 216 37.47 1.89 -11.06
CA LYS A 216 37.70 3.10 -10.24
C LYS A 216 36.40 3.52 -9.54
N GLY A 217 36.43 3.62 -8.21
CA GLY A 217 35.25 3.89 -7.38
C GLY A 217 34.38 2.66 -7.08
N ALA A 218 34.94 1.45 -7.12
CA ALA A 218 34.28 0.23 -6.67
C ALA A 218 33.76 0.36 -5.21
N PRO A 219 32.58 -0.19 -4.88
CA PRO A 219 32.09 -0.24 -3.51
C PRO A 219 32.77 -1.41 -2.76
N ILE A 220 34.02 -1.19 -2.33
CA ILE A 220 34.91 -2.24 -1.79
C ILE A 220 34.34 -2.90 -0.54
N ASP A 221 33.88 -2.15 0.48
CA ASP A 221 33.32 -2.70 1.73
C ASP A 221 32.21 -3.76 1.52
N PRO A 222 31.06 -3.46 0.87
CA PRO A 222 30.02 -4.46 0.68
C PRO A 222 30.42 -5.61 -0.24
N LEU A 223 31.46 -5.44 -1.07
CA LEU A 223 31.98 -6.49 -1.95
C LEU A 223 32.92 -7.43 -1.18
N ASN A 224 33.82 -6.90 -0.36
CA ASN A 224 34.62 -7.67 0.60
C ASN A 224 33.73 -8.42 1.58
N ARG A 225 32.65 -7.78 2.08
CA ARG A 225 31.65 -8.43 2.94
C ARG A 225 30.88 -9.54 2.24
N TYR A 226 30.64 -9.44 0.93
CA TYR A 226 30.05 -10.53 0.16
C TYR A 226 31.03 -11.70 0.00
N LEU A 227 32.28 -11.42 -0.38
CA LEU A 227 33.33 -12.42 -0.55
C LEU A 227 33.66 -13.15 0.76
N ALA A 228 33.74 -12.44 1.89
CA ALA A 228 33.95 -13.04 3.21
C ALA A 228 32.78 -13.94 3.67
N ALA A 229 31.59 -13.76 3.12
CA ALA A 229 30.41 -14.59 3.38
C ALA A 229 30.21 -15.72 2.35
N ASN A 230 31.01 -15.77 1.28
CA ASN A 230 30.89 -16.71 0.17
C ASN A 230 32.29 -17.07 -0.35
N PRO A 231 33.06 -17.93 0.37
CA PRO A 231 34.46 -18.22 0.04
C PRO A 231 34.61 -18.80 -1.39
N GLU A 232 33.69 -19.65 -1.83
CA GLU A 232 33.60 -20.17 -3.21
C GLU A 232 33.63 -19.04 -4.26
N ALA A 233 32.90 -17.94 -4.02
CA ALA A 233 32.84 -16.79 -4.92
C ALA A 233 34.12 -15.93 -4.88
N ARG A 234 34.92 -16.05 -3.82
CA ARG A 234 36.26 -15.47 -3.72
C ARG A 234 37.28 -16.31 -4.47
N GLU A 235 37.31 -17.62 -4.21
CA GLU A 235 38.18 -18.57 -4.90
C GLU A 235 37.94 -18.54 -6.42
N ALA A 236 36.68 -18.54 -6.87
CA ALA A 236 36.35 -18.41 -8.30
C ALA A 236 36.73 -17.04 -8.91
N ALA A 237 36.85 -15.97 -8.11
CA ALA A 237 37.33 -14.66 -8.57
C ALA A 237 38.88 -14.56 -8.58
N GLU A 238 39.56 -15.30 -7.69
CA GLU A 238 41.02 -15.38 -7.61
C GLU A 238 41.63 -16.42 -8.58
N ALA A 239 40.90 -17.50 -8.89
CA ALA A 239 41.33 -18.55 -9.83
C ALA A 239 41.13 -18.17 -11.31
N ALA A 240 40.19 -17.27 -11.62
CA ALA A 240 39.99 -16.72 -12.96
C ALA A 240 41.02 -15.63 -13.31
N LYS A 241 42.30 -15.83 -12.96
CA LYS A 241 43.37 -14.83 -12.96
C LYS A 241 44.31 -14.95 -14.14
#